data_AF-A0A2G5SDE7-F1
#
_entry.id   AF-A0A2G5SDE7-F1
#
_cell.length_a   1.000
_cell.length_b   1.000
_cell.length_c   1.000
_cell.angle_alpha   90.00
_cell.angle_beta   90.00
_cell.angle_gamma   90.00
#
_symmetry.space_group_name_H-M   'P 1'
#
loop_
_entity.id
_entity.type
_entity.pdbx_description
1 polymer ?
#
loop_
_entity_poly.entity_id
_entity_poly.type
_entity_poly.pdbx_seq_one_letter_code
_entity_poly.pdbx_strand_id
1 'polypeptide(L)'
;MVAPLTDLHVTHAHSGIMSSRLAERWMEKCLLPSIPYRSVLLLDSWCGFNSMKLLRPVTRKKLEVVTFPLRTTGQLQPLDLFFNRQPKCFLRKLQDEIRLKHSDFTISIRNNLLKIANFTQNQFQAPRFAPLIQRGFYELEIVTTKPTLDTPAEFCFNPTVGKDKCEACTILNVYSITSSKTINKLTTIPYLF
;
A
#
# COMPACT_ATOMS: atom_id res chain seq x y z
N MET A 1 11.21 19.96 11.89
CA MET A 1 10.49 20.01 10.59
C MET A 1 10.22 18.58 10.16
N VAL A 2 8.95 18.19 10.02
CA VAL A 2 8.56 16.86 9.53
C VAL A 2 8.79 16.85 8.02
N ALA A 3 9.50 15.84 7.50
CA ALA A 3 9.67 15.67 6.07
C ALA A 3 8.28 15.78 5.37
N PRO A 4 8.16 16.55 4.28
CA PRO A 4 6.90 16.60 3.54
C PRO A 4 6.49 15.17 3.16
N LEU A 5 5.21 14.85 3.30
CA LEU A 5 4.65 13.58 2.83
C LEU A 5 4.71 13.59 1.31
N THR A 6 5.84 13.22 0.72
CA THR A 6 6.08 13.32 -0.74
C THR A 6 5.31 12.24 -1.51
N ASP A 7 5.02 11.11 -0.85
CA ASP A 7 4.51 9.91 -1.51
C ASP A 7 2.99 9.72 -1.29
N LEU A 8 2.34 10.65 -0.59
CA LEU A 8 0.90 10.61 -0.29
C LEU A 8 0.17 11.81 -0.87
N HIS A 9 -0.82 11.53 -1.73
CA HIS A 9 -1.82 12.52 -2.13
C HIS A 9 -2.95 12.58 -1.09
N VAL A 10 -2.95 13.62 -0.26
CA VAL A 10 -3.93 13.77 0.83
C VAL A 10 -5.12 14.63 0.38
N THR A 11 -6.33 14.12 0.56
CA THR A 11 -7.58 14.85 0.33
C THR A 11 -8.64 14.47 1.38
N HIS A 12 -9.83 15.06 1.32
CA HIS A 12 -10.92 14.78 2.26
C HIS A 12 -12.26 14.64 1.54
N ALA A 13 -13.11 13.78 2.07
CA ALA A 13 -14.54 13.74 1.74
C ALA A 13 -15.33 14.55 2.77
N HIS A 14 -16.42 15.17 2.34
CA HIS A 14 -17.34 15.83 3.28
C HIS A 14 -18.08 14.82 4.17
N SER A 15 -18.45 13.65 3.62
CA SER A 15 -19.18 12.60 4.32
C SER A 15 -18.29 11.55 4.99
N GLY A 16 -16.96 11.65 4.84
CA GLY A 16 -16.03 10.57 5.20
C GLY A 16 -16.05 9.36 4.25
N ILE A 17 -16.92 9.34 3.24
CA ILE A 17 -17.05 8.26 2.24
C ILE A 17 -16.50 8.73 0.90
N MET A 18 -15.90 7.81 0.14
CA MET A 18 -15.43 8.08 -1.22
C MET A 18 -16.61 8.47 -2.14
N SER A 19 -16.43 9.55 -2.92
CA SER A 19 -17.39 10.00 -3.94
C SER A 19 -16.83 9.80 -5.34
N SER A 20 -17.67 9.84 -6.38
CA SER A 20 -17.22 9.73 -7.77
C SER A 20 -16.18 10.79 -8.14
N ARG A 21 -16.35 12.03 -7.64
CA ARG A 21 -15.36 13.12 -7.81
C ARG A 21 -14.01 12.80 -7.17
N LEU A 22 -14.00 12.13 -6.01
CA LEU A 22 -12.76 11.69 -5.37
C LEU A 22 -12.11 10.54 -6.14
N ALA A 23 -12.90 9.65 -6.72
CA ALA A 23 -12.40 8.59 -7.59
C ALA A 23 -11.78 9.15 -8.88
N GLU A 24 -12.40 10.14 -9.53
CA GLU A 24 -11.83 10.88 -10.66
C GLU A 24 -10.49 11.53 -10.27
N ARG A 25 -10.46 12.21 -9.12
CA ARG A 25 -9.23 12.82 -8.62
C ARG A 25 -8.13 11.78 -8.36
N TRP A 26 -8.47 10.63 -7.79
CA TRP A 26 -7.52 9.52 -7.59
C TRP A 26 -6.98 8.99 -8.94
N MET A 27 -7.87 8.78 -9.91
CA MET A 27 -7.50 8.36 -11.27
C MET A 27 -6.48 9.35 -11.89
N GLU A 28 -6.77 10.65 -11.86
CA GLU A 28 -5.91 11.67 -12.49
C GLU A 28 -4.61 11.97 -11.74
N LYS A 29 -4.68 12.04 -10.40
CA LYS A 29 -3.55 12.51 -9.58
C LYS A 29 -2.66 11.39 -9.08
N CYS A 30 -3.17 10.17 -8.98
CA CYS A 30 -2.44 9.03 -8.41
C CYS A 30 -2.20 7.95 -9.47
N LEU A 31 -3.26 7.39 -10.05
CA LEU A 31 -3.11 6.18 -10.89
C LEU A 31 -2.46 6.49 -12.25
N LEU A 32 -3.05 7.40 -13.04
CA LEU A 32 -2.60 7.66 -14.40
C LEU A 32 -1.14 8.13 -14.51
N PRO A 33 -0.60 8.96 -13.59
CA PRO A 33 0.83 9.29 -13.59
C PRO A 33 1.74 8.07 -13.34
N SER A 34 1.25 7.08 -12.59
CA SER A 34 2.06 5.96 -12.08
C SER A 34 2.07 4.72 -12.98
N ILE A 35 1.20 4.64 -13.99
CA ILE A 35 1.09 3.45 -14.86
C ILE A 35 1.59 3.72 -16.29
N PRO A 36 2.11 2.72 -17.02
CA PRO A 36 2.42 2.87 -18.44
C PRO A 36 1.15 2.97 -19.32
N TYR A 37 1.33 3.31 -20.60
CA TYR A 37 0.26 3.24 -21.59
C TYR A 37 -0.18 1.79 -21.81
N ARG A 38 -1.45 1.57 -22.21
CA ARG A 38 -2.03 0.25 -22.47
C ARG A 38 -2.00 -0.69 -21.25
N SER A 39 -2.28 -0.13 -20.07
CA SER A 39 -2.45 -0.90 -18.85
C SER A 39 -3.90 -1.39 -18.70
N VAL A 40 -4.12 -2.37 -17.83
CA VAL A 40 -5.46 -2.85 -17.43
C VAL A 40 -5.69 -2.49 -15.96
N LEU A 41 -6.84 -1.89 -15.67
CA LEU A 41 -7.31 -1.61 -14.32
C LEU A 41 -8.50 -2.53 -14.00
N LEU A 42 -8.36 -3.33 -12.95
CA LEU A 42 -9.42 -4.19 -12.43
C LEU A 42 -10.13 -3.47 -11.27
N LEU A 43 -11.46 -3.36 -11.32
CA LEU A 43 -12.27 -2.66 -10.32
C LEU A 43 -13.41 -3.53 -9.80
N ASP A 44 -13.83 -3.25 -8.57
CA ASP A 44 -15.11 -3.72 -8.06
C ASP A 44 -16.28 -3.03 -8.81
N SER A 45 -17.49 -3.54 -8.59
CA SER A 45 -18.71 -3.07 -9.22
C SER A 45 -19.31 -1.80 -8.58
N TRP A 46 -18.51 -0.92 -7.98
CA TRP A 46 -19.03 0.31 -7.38
C TRP A 46 -19.38 1.35 -8.44
N CYS A 47 -20.63 1.83 -8.44
CA CYS A 47 -21.14 2.77 -9.43
C CYS A 47 -20.42 4.14 -9.43
N GLY A 48 -19.77 4.51 -8.33
CA GLY A 48 -18.96 5.72 -8.23
C GLY A 48 -17.77 5.75 -9.18
N PHE A 49 -17.34 4.59 -9.69
CA PHE A 49 -16.28 4.50 -10.68
C PHE A 49 -16.71 4.77 -12.12
N ASN A 50 -18.01 4.92 -12.39
CA ASN A 50 -18.47 5.08 -13.77
C ASN A 50 -17.98 6.38 -14.41
N SER A 51 -17.93 7.48 -13.66
CA SER A 51 -17.50 8.77 -14.22
C SER A 51 -16.00 8.82 -14.49
N MET A 52 -15.17 8.19 -13.64
CA MET A 52 -13.71 8.18 -13.85
C MET A 52 -13.29 7.40 -15.10
N LYS A 53 -14.09 6.42 -15.56
CA LYS A 53 -13.84 5.66 -16.79
C LYS A 53 -13.94 6.53 -18.06
N LEU A 54 -14.72 7.61 -17.98
CA LEU A 54 -15.01 8.52 -19.11
C LEU A 54 -14.01 9.68 -19.23
N LEU A 55 -13.04 9.77 -18.32
CA LEU A 55 -12.06 10.85 -18.32
C LEU A 55 -11.18 10.78 -19.58
N ARG A 56 -11.02 11.92 -20.28
CA ARG A 56 -10.16 12.00 -21.48
C ARG A 56 -8.73 11.46 -21.25
N PRO A 57 -8.08 11.70 -20.10
CA PRO A 57 -6.78 11.09 -19.78
C PRO A 57 -6.76 9.56 -19.79
N VAL A 58 -7.86 8.88 -19.42
CA VAL A 58 -7.99 7.42 -19.45
C VAL A 58 -7.95 6.92 -20.90
N THR A 59 -8.75 7.52 -21.78
CA THR A 59 -8.74 7.22 -23.22
C THR A 59 -7.36 7.47 -23.83
N ARG A 60 -6.73 8.61 -23.50
CA ARG A 60 -5.39 8.95 -24.01
C ARG A 60 -4.33 7.93 -23.59
N LYS A 61 -4.40 7.43 -22.34
CA LYS A 61 -3.50 6.37 -21.85
C LYS A 61 -3.81 4.99 -22.42
N LYS A 62 -4.93 4.83 -23.15
CA LYS A 62 -5.45 3.53 -23.59
C LYS A 62 -5.59 2.56 -22.41
N LEU A 63 -6.04 3.08 -21.26
CA LEU A 63 -6.27 2.27 -20.07
C LEU A 63 -7.56 1.46 -20.25
N GLU A 64 -7.44 0.14 -20.25
CA GLU A 64 -8.58 -0.75 -20.22
C GLU A 64 -9.10 -0.87 -18.80
N VAL A 65 -10.42 -0.72 -18.61
CA VAL A 65 -11.04 -0.83 -17.28
C VAL A 65 -12.00 -2.01 -17.27
N VAL A 66 -11.65 -3.04 -16.52
CA VAL A 66 -12.47 -4.24 -16.33
C VAL A 66 -13.15 -4.14 -14.97
N THR A 67 -14.48 -4.28 -14.97
CA THR A 67 -15.29 -4.25 -13.74
C THR A 67 -15.77 -5.65 -13.44
N PHE A 68 -15.47 -6.15 -12.24
CA PHE A 68 -15.96 -7.46 -11.79
C PHE A 68 -17.49 -7.45 -11.64
N PRO A 69 -18.16 -8.60 -11.79
CA PRO A 69 -19.58 -8.71 -11.53
C PRO A 69 -19.93 -8.37 -10.08
N LEU A 70 -21.16 -7.89 -9.85
CA LEU A 70 -21.66 -7.58 -8.52
C LEU A 70 -21.52 -8.78 -7.58
N ARG A 71 -21.15 -8.51 -6.32
CA ARG A 71 -21.04 -9.50 -5.23
C ARG A 71 -19.96 -10.56 -5.44
N THR A 72 -19.01 -10.33 -6.35
CA THR A 72 -17.89 -11.25 -6.59
C THR A 72 -16.56 -10.78 -6.01
N THR A 73 -16.52 -9.61 -5.35
CA THR A 73 -15.31 -9.02 -4.76
C THR A 73 -14.46 -10.02 -3.97
N GLY A 74 -15.05 -10.71 -3.00
CA GLY A 74 -14.32 -11.68 -2.17
C GLY A 74 -13.90 -12.98 -2.87
N GLN A 75 -14.33 -13.20 -4.12
CA GLN A 75 -14.06 -14.41 -4.89
C GLN A 75 -13.12 -14.14 -6.07
N LEU A 76 -13.28 -12.99 -6.73
CA LEU A 76 -12.64 -12.68 -8.01
C LEU A 76 -11.59 -11.57 -7.90
N GLN A 77 -11.61 -10.74 -6.85
CA GLN A 77 -10.68 -9.62 -6.75
C GLN A 77 -9.35 -10.08 -6.13
N PRO A 78 -8.23 -10.10 -6.88
CA PRO A 78 -6.94 -10.61 -6.38
C PRO A 78 -6.48 -9.91 -5.10
N LEU A 79 -6.78 -8.60 -5.00
CA LEU A 79 -6.42 -7.81 -3.83
C LEU A 79 -7.17 -8.26 -2.57
N ASP A 80 -8.46 -8.59 -2.66
CA ASP A 80 -9.24 -9.02 -1.50
C ASP A 80 -8.99 -10.48 -1.12
N LEU A 81 -8.64 -11.32 -2.10
CA LEU A 81 -8.25 -12.71 -1.84
C LEU A 81 -7.00 -12.81 -0.95
N PHE A 82 -6.03 -11.91 -1.11
CA PHE A 82 -4.78 -12.02 -0.37
C PHE A 82 -4.17 -10.69 0.09
N PHE A 83 -3.98 -9.73 -0.81
CA PHE A 83 -3.14 -8.55 -0.55
C PHE A 83 -3.70 -7.63 0.54
N ASN A 84 -4.97 -7.26 0.51
CA ASN A 84 -5.60 -6.27 1.40
C ASN A 84 -5.58 -6.67 2.88
N ARG A 85 -5.41 -7.97 3.19
CA ARG A 85 -5.21 -8.44 4.56
C ARG A 85 -3.83 -8.09 5.11
N GLN A 86 -2.81 -8.08 4.27
CA GLN A 86 -1.41 -7.88 4.66
C GLN A 86 -1.15 -6.50 5.29
N PRO A 87 -1.53 -5.35 4.69
CA PRO A 87 -1.30 -4.05 5.30
C PRO A 87 -2.12 -3.87 6.58
N LYS A 88 -3.31 -4.48 6.69
CA LYS A 88 -4.11 -4.46 7.93
C LYS A 88 -3.41 -5.20 9.08
N CYS A 89 -2.86 -6.38 8.79
CA CYS A 89 -2.08 -7.16 9.77
C CYS A 89 -0.80 -6.43 10.18
N PHE A 90 -0.08 -5.86 9.20
CA PHE A 90 1.13 -5.08 9.45
C PHE A 90 0.84 -3.83 10.30
N LEU A 91 -0.16 -3.03 9.93
CA LEU A 91 -0.55 -1.82 10.66
C LEU A 91 -0.92 -2.11 12.10
N ARG A 92 -1.66 -3.20 12.34
CA ARG A 92 -2.02 -3.61 13.71
C ARG A 92 -0.77 -3.88 14.55
N LYS A 93 0.14 -4.73 14.06
CA LYS A 93 1.40 -5.01 14.76
C LYS A 93 2.24 -3.75 14.98
N LEU A 94 2.34 -2.90 13.96
CA LEU A 94 3.07 -1.64 14.06
C LEU A 94 2.49 -0.73 15.16
N GLN A 95 1.16 -0.58 15.19
CA GLN A 95 0.49 0.22 16.21
C GLN A 95 0.68 -0.34 17.61
N ASP A 96 0.63 -1.67 17.77
CA ASP A 96 0.85 -2.33 19.06
C ASP A 96 2.29 -2.14 19.54
N GLU A 97 3.29 -2.27 18.65
CA GLU A 97 4.69 -1.98 18.96
C GLU A 97 4.92 -0.52 19.37
N ILE A 98 4.29 0.43 18.68
CA ILE A 98 4.34 1.86 19.03
C ILE A 98 3.74 2.09 20.41
N ARG A 99 2.58 1.50 20.72
CA ARG A 99 1.94 1.64 22.04
C ARG A 99 2.80 1.08 23.17
N LEU A 100 3.49 -0.03 22.93
CA LEU A 100 4.32 -0.69 23.94
C LEU A 100 5.65 0.05 24.18
N LYS A 101 6.27 0.61 23.13
CA LYS A 101 7.63 1.15 23.18
C LYS A 101 7.71 2.68 23.19
N HIS A 102 6.65 3.36 22.77
CA HIS A 102 6.64 4.82 22.56
C HIS A 102 5.37 5.44 23.16
N SER A 103 5.31 5.49 24.49
CA SER A 103 4.16 6.05 25.23
C SER A 103 3.91 7.53 24.97
N ASP A 104 4.91 8.26 24.48
CA ASP A 104 4.86 9.66 24.07
C ASP A 104 4.28 9.87 22.65
N PHE A 105 4.12 8.79 21.88
CA PHE A 105 3.60 8.85 20.52
C PHE A 105 2.08 8.59 20.46
N THR A 106 1.30 9.66 20.33
CA THR A 106 -0.16 9.54 20.17
C THR A 106 -0.54 9.19 18.73
N ILE A 107 -0.92 7.92 18.50
CA ILE A 107 -1.30 7.40 17.18
C ILE A 107 -2.51 8.13 16.58
N SER A 108 -3.52 8.48 17.40
CA SER A 108 -4.79 9.06 16.93
C SER A 108 -4.66 10.47 16.32
N ILE A 109 -3.52 11.13 16.49
CA ILE A 109 -3.26 12.44 15.88
C ILE A 109 -3.16 12.25 14.36
N ARG A 110 -3.93 13.04 13.59
CA ARG A 110 -3.98 12.96 12.11
C ARG A 110 -2.59 12.92 11.46
N ASN A 111 -1.68 13.80 11.86
CA ASN A 111 -0.32 13.84 11.32
C ASN A 111 0.46 12.56 11.60
N ASN A 112 0.24 11.93 12.76
CA ASN A 112 0.87 10.67 13.13
C ASN A 112 0.26 9.49 12.36
N LEU A 113 -1.06 9.48 12.15
CA LEU A 113 -1.72 8.51 11.27
C LEU A 113 -1.15 8.57 9.84
N LEU A 114 -0.96 9.78 9.29
CA LEU A 114 -0.39 9.96 7.96
C LEU A 114 1.06 9.49 7.88
N LYS A 115 1.88 9.73 8.92
CA LYS A 115 3.25 9.18 9.00
C LYS A 115 3.25 7.66 9.01
N ILE A 116 2.36 7.04 9.81
CA ILE A 116 2.23 5.58 9.89
C ILE A 116 1.79 5.00 8.54
N ALA A 117 0.83 5.66 7.86
CA ALA A 117 0.37 5.26 6.54
C ALA A 117 1.50 5.34 5.50
N ASN A 118 2.24 6.46 5.46
CA ASN A 118 3.38 6.65 4.57
C ASN A 118 4.47 5.60 4.82
N PHE A 119 4.82 5.39 6.09
CA PHE A 119 5.80 4.37 6.47
C PHE A 119 5.37 2.98 6.01
N THR A 120 4.11 2.61 6.26
CA THR A 120 3.56 1.31 5.83
C THR A 120 3.63 1.16 4.32
N GLN A 121 3.22 2.18 3.56
CA GLN A 121 3.30 2.14 2.10
C GLN A 121 4.74 1.92 1.63
N ASN A 122 5.70 2.65 2.21
CA ASN A 122 7.12 2.54 1.85
C ASN A 122 7.70 1.15 2.18
N GLN A 123 7.23 0.50 3.25
CA GLN A 123 7.61 -0.90 3.52
C GLN A 123 7.10 -1.84 2.42
N PHE A 124 5.85 -1.66 1.97
CA PHE A 124 5.24 -2.52 0.95
C PHE A 124 5.77 -2.29 -0.47
N GLN A 125 6.49 -1.19 -0.71
CA GLN A 125 7.22 -0.95 -1.96
C GLN A 125 8.49 -1.80 -2.08
N ALA A 126 8.95 -2.45 -1.01
CA ALA A 126 10.14 -3.28 -1.06
C ALA A 126 9.95 -4.44 -2.07
N PRO A 127 10.94 -4.72 -2.97
CA PRO A 127 10.83 -5.77 -3.98
C PRO A 127 10.48 -7.16 -3.42
N ARG A 128 10.90 -7.44 -2.17
CA ARG A 128 10.56 -8.68 -1.44
C ARG A 128 9.06 -8.93 -1.35
N PHE A 129 8.25 -7.88 -1.28
CA PHE A 129 6.80 -7.98 -1.11
C PHE A 129 6.02 -7.88 -2.43
N ALA A 130 6.70 -7.67 -3.57
CA ALA A 130 6.07 -7.71 -4.90
C ALA A 130 5.28 -9.02 -5.16
N PRO A 131 5.74 -10.22 -4.73
CA PRO A 131 5.00 -11.46 -4.94
C PRO A 131 3.65 -11.55 -4.19
N LEU A 132 3.35 -10.64 -3.24
CA LEU A 132 2.06 -10.61 -2.54
C LEU A 132 0.89 -10.39 -3.49
N ILE A 133 1.08 -9.58 -4.53
CA ILE A 133 0.04 -9.33 -5.55
C ILE A 133 -0.14 -10.58 -6.42
N GLN A 134 0.96 -11.20 -6.85
CA GLN A 134 0.96 -12.44 -7.63
C GLN A 134 0.22 -13.57 -6.88
N ARG A 135 0.32 -13.61 -5.54
CA ARG A 135 -0.41 -14.60 -4.74
C ARG A 135 -1.93 -14.51 -4.94
N GLY A 136 -2.50 -13.31 -5.02
CA GLY A 136 -3.93 -13.14 -5.30
C GLY A 136 -4.34 -13.68 -6.67
N PHE A 137 -3.49 -13.52 -7.69
CA PHE A 137 -3.73 -14.09 -9.02
C PHE A 137 -3.55 -15.61 -9.08
N TYR A 138 -2.70 -16.16 -8.21
CA TYR A 138 -2.55 -17.61 -8.04
C TYR A 138 -3.80 -18.24 -7.42
N GLU A 139 -4.44 -17.60 -6.44
CA GLU A 139 -5.71 -18.11 -5.86
C GLU A 139 -6.86 -18.16 -6.89
N LEU A 140 -6.74 -17.42 -7.99
CA LEU A 140 -7.66 -17.42 -9.12
C LEU A 140 -7.27 -18.40 -10.23
N GLU A 141 -6.18 -19.16 -10.05
CA GLU A 141 -5.64 -20.08 -11.04
C GLU A 141 -5.21 -19.40 -12.37
N ILE A 142 -5.13 -18.07 -12.40
CA ILE A 142 -4.64 -17.28 -13.54
C ILE A 142 -3.13 -17.47 -13.68
N VAL A 143 -2.43 -17.52 -12.55
CA VAL A 143 -0.99 -17.81 -12.48
C VAL A 143 -0.82 -19.23 -11.94
N THR A 144 -0.11 -20.07 -12.68
CA THR A 144 0.11 -21.48 -12.33
C THR A 144 1.20 -21.67 -11.28
N THR A 145 2.14 -20.73 -11.18
CA THR A 145 3.28 -20.83 -10.26
C THR A 145 2.95 -20.16 -8.92
N LYS A 146 3.00 -20.93 -7.84
CA LYS A 146 2.84 -20.41 -6.49
C LYS A 146 4.03 -19.52 -6.12
N PRO A 147 3.83 -18.23 -5.79
CA PRO A 147 4.93 -17.37 -5.36
C PRO A 147 5.45 -17.81 -3.99
N THR A 148 6.77 -17.82 -3.83
CA THR A 148 7.43 -17.93 -2.53
C THR A 148 7.49 -16.53 -1.92
N LEU A 149 6.92 -16.36 -0.72
CA LEU A 149 6.84 -15.05 -0.06
C LEU A 149 6.91 -15.20 1.45
N ASP A 150 7.48 -14.17 2.09
CA ASP A 150 7.35 -13.93 3.53
C ASP A 150 6.27 -12.85 3.72
N THR A 151 5.38 -12.97 4.71
CA THR A 151 4.42 -11.87 4.95
C THR A 151 5.14 -10.68 5.59
N PRO A 152 4.76 -9.42 5.28
CA PRO A 152 5.42 -8.25 5.86
C PRO A 152 5.37 -8.23 7.39
N ALA A 153 4.27 -8.72 7.97
CA ALA A 153 4.08 -8.78 9.40
C ALA A 153 4.95 -9.86 10.08
N GLU A 154 5.35 -10.91 9.38
CA GLU A 154 6.29 -11.91 9.89
C GLU A 154 7.72 -11.42 9.71
N PHE A 155 8.07 -10.95 8.50
CA PHE A 155 9.42 -10.51 8.21
C PHE A 155 9.86 -9.32 9.07
N CYS A 156 9.03 -8.28 9.19
CA CYS A 156 9.44 -7.03 9.87
C CYS A 156 9.37 -7.10 11.40
N PHE A 157 8.63 -8.05 11.97
CA PHE A 157 8.38 -8.11 13.43
C PHE A 157 8.83 -9.41 14.08
N ASN A 158 9.29 -10.41 13.32
CA ASN A 158 9.89 -11.62 13.88
C ASN A 158 11.42 -11.53 13.81
N PRO A 159 12.11 -11.36 14.96
CA PRO A 159 13.57 -11.25 14.99
C PRO A 159 14.28 -12.47 14.38
N THR A 160 13.69 -13.66 14.47
CA THR A 160 14.27 -14.89 13.92
C THR A 160 14.18 -14.95 12.39
N VAL A 161 13.18 -14.29 11.79
CA VAL A 161 12.98 -14.29 10.33
C VAL A 161 13.73 -13.12 9.66
N GLY A 162 13.74 -11.96 10.31
CA GLY A 162 14.35 -10.75 9.77
C GLY A 162 15.88 -10.72 9.81
N LYS A 163 16.51 -11.46 10.74
CA LYS A 163 17.96 -11.39 11.01
C LYS A 163 18.83 -12.10 9.96
N ASP A 164 18.33 -13.15 9.32
CA ASP A 164 19.13 -14.03 8.46
C ASP A 164 18.96 -13.75 6.95
N LYS A 165 18.06 -12.85 6.56
CA LYS A 165 17.58 -12.75 5.17
C LYS A 165 17.91 -11.45 4.44
N CYS A 166 18.72 -10.55 5.00
CA CYS A 166 19.01 -9.30 4.28
C CYS A 166 20.47 -8.83 4.25
N GLU A 167 21.23 -9.40 3.32
CA GLU A 167 22.48 -8.81 2.83
C GLU A 167 22.26 -7.59 1.91
N ALA A 168 21.08 -7.50 1.26
CA ALA A 168 20.72 -6.42 0.33
C ALA A 168 19.91 -5.27 0.97
N CYS A 169 19.59 -5.33 2.27
CA CYS A 169 18.84 -4.27 2.97
C CYS A 169 19.75 -3.18 3.52
N THR A 170 20.64 -2.63 2.70
CA THR A 170 21.39 -1.42 3.09
C THR A 170 20.47 -0.20 3.23
N ILE A 171 19.20 -0.31 2.77
CA ILE A 171 18.18 0.75 2.80
C ILE A 171 16.81 0.22 3.26
N LEU A 172 16.78 -0.76 4.16
CA LEU A 172 15.63 -0.88 5.07
C LEU A 172 16.13 -0.53 6.44
N ASN A 173 15.46 0.42 7.10
CA ASN A 173 15.63 0.65 8.53
C ASN A 173 15.30 -0.66 9.25
N VAL A 174 16.31 -1.49 9.46
CA VAL A 174 16.28 -2.54 10.47
C VAL A 174 15.94 -1.82 11.77
N TYR A 175 14.90 -2.28 12.46
CA TYR A 175 14.57 -1.82 13.80
C TYR A 175 15.74 -2.14 14.73
N SER A 176 16.70 -1.22 14.84
CA SER A 176 17.59 -1.09 15.98
C SER A 176 17.16 0.18 16.73
N ILE A 177 16.19 0.04 17.64
CA ILE A 177 15.91 1.08 18.64
C ILE A 177 17.01 0.95 19.70
N THR A 178 18.21 1.43 19.38
CA THR A 178 19.20 1.75 20.41
C THR A 178 18.75 3.04 21.07
N SER A 179 18.48 2.97 22.37
CA SER A 179 18.30 4.07 23.31
C SER A 179 19.12 5.31 22.90
N SER A 180 18.49 6.29 22.25
CA SER A 180 19.03 7.63 22.10
C SER A 180 17.94 8.60 21.67
N LYS A 181 17.87 9.71 22.40
CA LYS A 181 16.80 10.72 22.49
C LYS A 181 16.53 11.58 21.25
N THR A 182 16.61 11.07 20.01
CA THR A 182 16.31 11.93 18.85
C THR A 182 15.83 11.18 17.60
N ILE A 183 14.52 11.03 17.44
CA ILE A 183 13.90 10.57 16.18
C ILE A 183 13.80 11.78 15.23
N ASN A 184 14.92 12.15 14.60
CA ASN A 184 14.97 13.21 13.57
C ASN A 184 15.53 12.75 12.22
N LYS A 185 15.70 11.44 11.96
CA LYS A 185 16.12 10.95 10.65
C LYS A 185 15.33 9.70 10.24
N LEU A 186 14.31 9.91 9.40
CA LEU A 186 13.82 8.93 8.45
C LEU A 186 14.20 9.47 7.07
N THR A 187 15.34 9.05 6.56
CA THR A 187 15.81 9.40 5.20
C THR A 187 15.38 8.31 4.23
N THR A 188 14.57 8.68 3.24
CA THR A 188 14.23 7.89 2.06
C THR A 188 15.28 8.10 0.97
N ILE A 189 15.73 7.02 0.33
CA ILE A 189 16.44 7.01 -0.96
C ILE A 189 15.44 6.44 -1.99
N PRO A 190 15.30 7.03 -3.19
CA PRO A 190 14.23 6.69 -4.11
C PRO A 190 14.54 5.42 -4.91
N TYR A 191 13.55 4.54 -5.08
CA TYR A 191 13.51 3.66 -6.25
C TYR A 191 12.09 3.59 -6.83
N LEU A 192 12.06 3.92 -8.12
CA LEU A 192 10.96 3.77 -9.07
C LEU A 192 10.69 2.30 -9.32
N PHE A 193 9.43 1.88 -9.16
CA PHE A 193 8.69 0.99 -10.08
C PHE A 193 7.20 1.29 -9.95
#